data_AF-A0A1B1KG63-F1
#
_entry.id   AF-A0A1B1KG63-F1
#
_cell.length_a   1.000
_cell.length_b   1.000
_cell.length_c   1.000
_cell.angle_alpha   90.00
_cell.angle_beta   90.00
_cell.angle_gamma   90.00
#
_symmetry.space_group_name_H-M   'P 1'
#
loop_
_entity.id
_entity.type
_entity.pdbx_description
1 polymer ?
#
loop_
_entity_poly.entity_id
_entity_poly.type
_entity_poly.pdbx_seq_one_letter_code
_entity_poly.pdbx_strand_id
1 'polypeptide(L)'
;MPTRIGSRAFLRCLRTGTRLFADAITFLDFGPIFEAWEADFGRTYVLGDDPAKIALRDALEPVWQRGRDYFHAHPDVTGAELYAHVVDLARQSGWEFGSSIAGHLVGEFPHEKIAGHKTDSYIKPGSAGPMRRLDAAGRPCHWILEIHLVDRARGIGGFFEQLLDLSR
;
A
#
# COMPACT_ATOMS: atom_id res chain seq x y z
N MET A 1 -35.32 9.78 -4.15
CA MET A 1 -34.99 8.60 -3.32
C MET A 1 -33.59 8.81 -2.78
N PRO A 2 -33.35 8.85 -1.47
CA PRO A 2 -32.00 8.99 -0.95
C PRO A 2 -31.31 7.62 -0.99
N THR A 3 -30.30 7.48 -1.84
CA THR A 3 -29.36 6.36 -1.85
C THR A 3 -28.66 6.30 -0.50
N ARG A 4 -28.89 5.22 0.25
CA ARG A 4 -28.11 4.93 1.47
C ARG A 4 -26.68 4.62 1.03
N ILE A 5 -25.75 5.53 1.28
CA ILE A 5 -24.32 5.26 1.24
C ILE A 5 -24.02 4.31 2.40
N GLY A 6 -23.94 3.01 2.11
CA GLY A 6 -23.51 2.00 3.08
C GLY A 6 -22.00 1.84 2.99
N SER A 7 -21.23 2.64 3.74
CA SER A 7 -19.79 2.39 3.90
C SER A 7 -19.60 1.15 4.78
N ARG A 8 -19.07 0.05 4.23
CA ARG A 8 -18.53 -1.04 5.04
C ARG A 8 -17.01 -0.84 5.10
N ALA A 9 -16.51 -0.36 6.24
CA ALA A 9 -15.09 -0.39 6.54
C ALA A 9 -14.77 -1.73 7.21
N PHE A 10 -13.88 -2.52 6.63
CA PHE A 10 -13.31 -3.67 7.32
C PHE A 10 -12.03 -3.21 8.01
N LEU A 11 -12.03 -3.24 9.35
CA LEU A 11 -10.81 -3.11 10.13
C LEU A 11 -10.16 -4.48 10.21
N ARG A 12 -9.05 -4.70 9.49
CA ARG A 12 -8.30 -5.95 9.60
C ARG A 12 -7.36 -5.88 10.81
N CYS A 13 -7.87 -6.22 11.98
CA CYS A 13 -7.02 -6.44 13.16
C CYS A 13 -6.33 -7.81 13.05
N LEU A 14 -5.02 -7.83 12.85
CA LEU A 14 -4.25 -9.08 12.67
C LEU A 14 -4.23 -10.01 13.90
N ARG A 15 -4.63 -9.52 15.09
CA ARG A 15 -4.75 -10.32 16.33
C ARG A 15 -5.81 -9.77 17.28
N THR A 16 -6.93 -10.48 17.43
CA THR A 16 -7.90 -10.22 18.50
C THR A 16 -7.28 -10.50 19.88
N GLY A 17 -7.59 -9.66 20.88
CA GLY A 17 -7.09 -9.82 22.26
C GLY A 17 -5.70 -9.23 22.54
N THR A 18 -5.06 -8.58 21.57
CA THR A 18 -3.79 -7.85 21.80
C THR A 18 -4.07 -6.56 22.58
N ARG A 19 -3.43 -6.38 23.74
CA ARG A 19 -3.43 -5.09 24.44
C ARG A 19 -2.39 -4.16 23.81
N LEU A 20 -2.77 -2.91 23.55
CA LEU A 20 -1.80 -1.88 23.21
C LEU A 20 -0.95 -1.59 24.46
N PHE A 21 0.36 -1.58 24.29
CA PHE A 21 1.32 -1.21 25.34
C PHE A 21 1.81 0.22 25.14
N ALA A 22 2.33 0.86 26.19
CA ALA A 22 2.73 2.27 26.17
C ALA A 22 3.76 2.61 25.08
N ASP A 23 4.58 1.64 24.67
CA ASP A 23 5.67 1.82 23.69
C ASP A 23 5.42 1.07 22.35
N ALA A 24 4.16 0.77 22.04
CA ALA A 24 3.83 -0.03 20.86
C ALA A 24 4.03 0.75 19.55
N ILE A 25 4.59 0.07 18.54
CA ILE A 25 4.41 0.46 17.12
C ILE A 25 3.26 -0.38 16.56
N THR A 26 2.27 0.27 15.97
CA THR A 26 1.07 -0.37 15.44
C THR A 26 0.70 0.23 14.10
N PHE A 27 0.01 -0.51 13.25
CA PHE A 27 -0.54 0.03 12.03
C PHE A 27 -2.05 -0.19 12.00
N LEU A 28 -2.74 0.81 11.50
CA LEU A 28 -4.15 0.73 11.16
C LEU A 28 -4.23 0.63 9.66
N ASP A 29 -4.87 -0.42 9.17
CA ASP A 29 -5.11 -0.73 7.77
C ASP A 29 -6.63 -0.76 7.61
N PHE A 30 -7.12 0.18 6.80
CA PHE A 30 -8.53 0.36 6.50
C PHE A 30 -8.75 0.05 5.03
N GLY A 31 -9.54 -0.99 4.77
CA GLY A 31 -10.10 -1.28 3.44
C GLY A 31 -11.58 -0.90 3.37
N PRO A 32 -11.96 0.40 3.31
CA PRO A 32 -13.34 0.78 3.06
C PRO A 32 -13.80 0.41 1.66
N ILE A 33 -15.04 -0.04 1.58
CA ILE A 33 -15.72 -0.26 0.31
C ILE A 33 -16.63 0.93 0.05
N PHE A 34 -16.40 1.62 -1.07
CA PHE A 34 -17.27 2.66 -1.58
C PHE A 34 -18.05 2.11 -2.79
N GLU A 35 -19.34 1.86 -2.58
CA GLU A 35 -20.19 1.14 -3.54
C GLU A 35 -19.62 -0.25 -3.89
N ALA A 36 -19.08 -0.42 -5.10
CA ALA A 36 -18.46 -1.65 -5.58
C ALA A 36 -16.93 -1.60 -5.59
N TRP A 37 -16.30 -0.50 -5.16
CA TRP A 37 -14.86 -0.30 -5.26
C TRP A 37 -14.18 -0.37 -3.90
N GLU A 38 -13.06 -1.09 -3.88
CA GLU A 38 -12.10 -1.07 -2.78
C GLU A 38 -11.37 0.28 -2.75
N ALA A 39 -11.08 0.75 -1.54
CA ALA A 39 -10.06 1.73 -1.28
C ALA A 39 -9.26 1.23 -0.10
N ASP A 40 -7.94 1.42 -0.11
CA ASP A 40 -7.07 1.05 1.00
C ASP A 40 -6.31 2.27 1.51
N PHE A 41 -6.30 2.39 2.83
CA PHE A 41 -5.62 3.45 3.55
C PHE A 41 -5.05 2.90 4.84
N GLY A 42 -3.74 3.01 4.98
CA GLY A 42 -3.03 2.43 6.11
C GLY A 42 -1.92 3.31 6.60
N ARG A 43 -1.77 3.39 7.93
CA ARG A 43 -0.80 4.26 8.61
C ARG A 43 -0.20 3.57 9.81
N THR A 44 1.08 3.83 10.04
CA THR A 44 1.80 3.42 11.24
C THR A 44 1.73 4.50 12.31
N TYR A 45 1.51 4.07 13.54
CA TYR A 45 1.46 4.88 14.74
C TYR A 45 2.44 4.34 15.77
N VAL A 46 3.05 5.25 16.52
CA VAL A 46 3.94 4.92 17.62
C VAL A 46 3.31 5.48 18.89
N LEU A 47 3.10 4.61 19.85
CA LEU A 47 2.85 4.96 21.24
C LEU A 47 4.21 5.04 21.94
N GLY A 48 4.42 6.06 22.76
CA GLY A 48 5.70 6.32 23.43
C GLY A 48 6.67 7.17 22.61
N ASP A 49 7.93 7.21 23.04
CA ASP A 49 8.97 8.12 22.55
C ASP A 49 10.23 7.42 22.01
N ASP A 50 10.14 6.10 21.77
CA ASP A 50 11.24 5.32 21.20
C ASP A 50 11.72 5.91 19.87
N PRO A 51 12.96 6.45 19.81
CA PRO A 51 13.44 7.18 18.65
C PRO A 51 13.57 6.29 17.40
N ALA A 52 13.76 4.97 17.57
CA ALA A 52 13.85 4.04 16.45
C ALA A 52 12.49 3.85 15.76
N LYS A 53 11.43 3.66 16.57
CA LYS A 53 10.06 3.50 16.07
C LYS A 53 9.57 4.78 15.41
N ILE A 54 9.85 5.93 16.02
CA ILE A 54 9.54 7.26 15.47
C ILE A 54 10.25 7.45 14.13
N ALA A 55 11.55 7.19 14.06
CA ALA A 55 12.30 7.32 12.81
C ALA A 55 11.76 6.41 11.70
N LEU A 56 11.36 5.17 12.04
CA LEU A 56 10.74 4.26 11.07
C LEU A 56 9.41 4.81 10.57
N ARG A 57 8.53 5.24 11.48
CA ARG A 57 7.23 5.84 11.15
C ARG A 57 7.40 7.03 10.21
N ASP A 58 8.33 7.93 10.54
CA ASP A 58 8.53 9.19 9.83
C ASP A 58 9.20 9.01 8.46
N ALA A 59 9.84 7.86 8.21
CA ALA A 59 10.40 7.53 6.91
C ALA A 59 9.37 7.01 5.90
N LEU A 60 8.24 6.46 6.36
CA LEU A 60 7.26 5.79 5.49
C LEU A 60 6.64 6.73 4.46
N GLU A 61 6.11 7.87 4.91
CA GLU A 61 5.41 8.81 4.03
C GLU A 61 6.36 9.44 2.99
N PRO A 62 7.56 9.93 3.34
CA PRO A 62 8.51 10.42 2.34
C PRO A 62 8.88 9.37 1.27
N VAL A 63 9.02 8.10 1.64
CA VAL A 63 9.25 7.02 0.67
C VAL A 63 8.04 6.83 -0.25
N TRP A 64 6.82 6.84 0.30
CA TRP A 64 5.60 6.74 -0.48
C TRP A 64 5.45 7.90 -1.48
N GLN A 65 5.68 9.14 -1.03
CA GLN A 65 5.58 10.34 -1.87
C GLN A 65 6.56 10.26 -3.05
N ARG A 66 7.80 9.87 -2.80
CA ARG A 66 8.81 9.68 -3.86
C ARG A 66 8.44 8.57 -4.84
N GLY A 67 7.86 7.47 -4.34
CA GLY A 67 7.34 6.39 -5.19
C GLY A 67 6.18 6.86 -6.08
N ARG A 68 5.24 7.64 -5.53
CA ARG A 68 4.16 8.28 -6.29
C ARG A 68 4.71 9.24 -7.35
N ASP A 69 5.66 10.10 -6.99
CA ASP A 69 6.26 11.06 -7.91
C ASP A 69 6.96 10.34 -9.08
N TYR A 70 7.65 9.22 -8.82
CA TYR A 70 8.21 8.37 -9.86
C TYR A 70 7.12 7.80 -10.79
N PHE A 71 6.02 7.30 -10.23
CA PHE A 71 4.88 6.82 -11.00
C PHE A 71 4.23 7.89 -11.90
N HIS A 72 4.18 9.15 -11.46
CA HIS A 72 3.70 10.25 -12.31
C HIS A 72 4.71 10.68 -13.37
N ALA A 73 6.00 10.64 -13.05
CA ALA A 73 7.06 11.03 -13.97
C ALA A 73 7.28 10.00 -15.10
N HIS A 74 6.84 8.75 -14.92
CA HIS A 74 7.03 7.64 -15.85
C HIS A 74 5.67 7.04 -16.26
N PRO A 75 4.99 7.59 -17.29
CA PRO A 75 3.67 7.12 -17.71
C PRO A 75 3.59 5.64 -18.08
N ASP A 76 4.69 5.10 -18.63
CA ASP A 76 4.77 3.71 -19.12
C ASP A 76 5.31 2.73 -18.07
N VAL A 77 5.49 3.17 -16.82
CA VAL A 77 6.07 2.35 -15.76
C VAL A 77 5.32 1.05 -15.54
N THR A 78 6.08 -0.03 -15.40
CA THR A 78 5.58 -1.36 -15.07
C THR A 78 5.56 -1.59 -13.55
N GLY A 79 4.77 -2.57 -13.09
CA GLY A 79 4.75 -2.91 -11.66
C GLY A 79 6.11 -3.38 -11.13
N ALA A 80 6.92 -4.02 -11.97
CA ALA A 80 8.27 -4.45 -11.62
C ALA A 80 9.24 -3.28 -11.45
N GLU A 81 9.17 -2.28 -12.33
CA GLU A 81 10.01 -1.08 -12.26
C GLU A 81 9.65 -0.22 -11.05
N LEU A 82 8.35 -0.01 -10.79
CA LEU A 82 7.94 0.73 -9.60
C LEU A 82 8.33 -0.01 -8.31
N TYR A 83 8.19 -1.34 -8.27
CA TYR A 83 8.67 -2.14 -7.14
C TYR A 83 10.17 -1.95 -6.90
N ALA A 84 10.99 -2.09 -7.95
CA ALA A 84 12.44 -1.92 -7.83
C ALA A 84 12.80 -0.51 -7.34
N HIS A 85 12.14 0.51 -7.88
CA HIS A 85 12.32 1.89 -7.45
C HIS A 85 12.00 2.09 -5.96
N VAL A 86 10.87 1.58 -5.49
CA VAL A 86 10.46 1.68 -4.08
C VAL A 86 11.42 0.95 -3.13
N VAL A 87 11.91 -0.23 -3.52
CA VAL A 87 12.93 -0.96 -2.75
C VAL A 87 14.21 -0.13 -2.63
N ASP A 88 14.63 0.54 -3.70
CA ASP A 88 15.81 1.41 -3.68
C ASP A 88 15.56 2.69 -2.87
N LEU A 89 14.36 3.27 -2.90
CA LEU A 89 13.98 4.39 -2.03
C LEU A 89 14.04 4.03 -0.55
N ALA A 90 13.58 2.82 -0.18
CA ALA A 90 13.67 2.31 1.19
C ALA A 90 15.15 2.22 1.64
N ARG A 91 16.01 1.63 0.79
CA ARG A 91 17.46 1.53 1.05
C ARG A 91 18.12 2.89 1.20
N GLN A 92 17.82 3.84 0.31
CA GLN A 92 18.33 5.21 0.39
C GLN A 92 17.88 5.95 1.65
N SER A 93 16.74 5.55 2.21
CA SER A 93 16.20 6.11 3.46
C SER A 93 16.75 5.39 4.70
N GLY A 94 17.68 4.44 4.53
CA GLY A 94 18.32 3.70 5.62
C GLY A 94 17.54 2.48 6.12
N TRP A 95 16.52 2.01 5.38
CA TRP A 95 15.63 0.94 5.81
C TRP A 95 15.62 -0.24 4.83
N GLU A 96 15.29 -1.43 5.34
CA GLU A 96 14.99 -2.60 4.51
C GLU A 96 13.54 -2.54 4.05
N PHE A 97 13.28 -2.87 2.78
CA PHE A 97 11.92 -3.07 2.28
C PHE A 97 11.40 -4.45 2.71
N GLY A 98 10.30 -4.47 3.46
CA GLY A 98 9.87 -5.65 4.21
C GLY A 98 8.94 -6.64 3.50
N SER A 99 8.45 -6.31 2.29
CA SER A 99 7.40 -7.06 1.58
C SER A 99 7.83 -7.57 0.20
N SER A 100 7.15 -8.61 -0.29
CA SER A 100 7.34 -9.17 -1.64
C SER A 100 6.53 -8.44 -2.71
N ILE A 101 5.64 -7.53 -2.29
CA ILE A 101 4.87 -6.61 -3.14
C ILE A 101 5.00 -5.19 -2.58
N ALA A 102 4.82 -4.19 -3.43
CA ALA A 102 4.74 -2.77 -3.05
C ALA A 102 3.35 -2.19 -3.36
N GLY A 103 2.33 -3.05 -3.42
CA GLY A 103 0.95 -2.67 -3.72
C GLY A 103 0.27 -3.60 -4.72
N HIS A 104 -0.98 -3.27 -5.04
CA HIS A 104 -1.83 -4.07 -5.91
C HIS A 104 -2.84 -3.24 -6.70
N LEU A 105 -3.46 -3.89 -7.68
CA LEU A 105 -4.60 -3.36 -8.42
C LEU A 105 -5.81 -3.24 -7.48
N VAL A 106 -6.55 -2.14 -7.56
CA VAL A 106 -7.82 -1.95 -6.85
C VAL A 106 -8.85 -2.94 -7.39
N GLY A 107 -9.47 -3.73 -6.50
CA GLY A 107 -10.48 -4.72 -6.88
C GLY A 107 -11.93 -4.18 -6.94
N GLU A 108 -12.80 -4.89 -7.67
CA GLU A 108 -14.26 -4.70 -7.63
C GLU A 108 -14.92 -5.74 -6.68
N PHE A 109 -15.65 -5.25 -5.68
CA PHE A 109 -16.33 -6.03 -4.65
C PHE A 109 -17.74 -6.49 -5.13
N PRO A 110 -18.26 -7.67 -4.74
CA PRO A 110 -17.67 -8.61 -3.79
C PRO A 110 -16.73 -9.63 -4.44
N HIS A 111 -16.83 -9.88 -5.74
CA HIS A 111 -16.10 -10.98 -6.38
C HIS A 111 -16.02 -10.82 -7.91
N GLU A 112 -15.45 -9.74 -8.43
CA GLU A 112 -14.53 -9.99 -9.53
C GLU A 112 -13.23 -10.45 -8.89
N LYS A 113 -13.13 -11.78 -8.73
CA LYS A 113 -11.82 -12.43 -8.67
C LYS A 113 -11.03 -11.83 -9.82
N ILE A 114 -10.13 -10.87 -9.56
CA ILE A 114 -9.11 -10.45 -10.52
C ILE A 114 -8.59 -11.77 -11.08
N ALA A 115 -8.88 -12.04 -12.35
CA ALA A 115 -8.90 -13.41 -12.86
C ALA A 115 -7.50 -14.03 -12.71
N GLY A 116 -7.34 -14.81 -11.63
CA GLY A 116 -6.08 -15.37 -11.19
C GLY A 116 -5.14 -14.35 -10.53
N HIS A 117 -4.39 -14.84 -9.55
CA HIS A 117 -3.16 -14.29 -9.00
C HIS A 117 -2.10 -14.07 -10.10
N LYS A 118 -2.38 -13.21 -11.08
CA LYS A 118 -1.46 -12.84 -12.12
C LYS A 118 -0.49 -11.83 -11.55
N THR A 119 0.80 -12.04 -11.81
CA THR A 119 1.88 -11.16 -11.36
C THR A 119 1.61 -9.69 -11.68
N ASP A 120 0.95 -9.41 -12.81
CA ASP A 120 0.58 -8.06 -13.28
C ASP A 120 -0.55 -7.39 -12.47
N SER A 121 -1.15 -8.07 -11.49
CA SER A 121 -2.11 -7.46 -10.56
C SER A 121 -1.44 -6.91 -9.30
N TYR A 122 -0.12 -7.06 -9.19
CA TYR A 122 0.69 -6.62 -8.06
C TYR A 122 1.86 -5.75 -8.53
N ILE A 123 2.29 -4.82 -7.69
CA ILE A 123 3.53 -4.06 -7.87
C ILE A 123 4.65 -4.93 -7.31
N LYS A 124 5.27 -5.76 -8.15
CA LYS A 124 6.25 -6.77 -7.72
C LYS A 124 7.18 -7.21 -8.85
N PRO A 125 8.29 -7.92 -8.55
CA PRO A 125 9.13 -8.50 -9.58
C PRO A 125 8.34 -9.40 -10.53
N GLY A 126 8.57 -9.23 -11.84
CA GLY A 126 7.89 -9.95 -12.92
C GLY A 126 6.55 -9.35 -13.36
N SER A 127 6.08 -8.26 -12.72
CA SER A 127 4.90 -7.49 -13.15
C SER A 127 5.31 -6.59 -14.31
N ALA A 128 5.39 -7.17 -15.52
CA ALA A 128 6.00 -6.56 -16.69
C ALA A 128 5.00 -5.73 -17.52
N GLY A 129 3.71 -5.84 -17.24
CA GLY A 129 2.70 -5.01 -17.89
C GLY A 129 2.76 -3.54 -17.43
N PRO A 130 2.40 -2.58 -18.30
CA PRO A 130 2.27 -1.18 -17.89
C PRO A 130 1.19 -1.05 -16.82
N MET A 131 1.43 -0.19 -15.84
CA MET A 131 0.46 0.08 -14.77
C MET A 131 -0.72 0.91 -15.29
N ARG A 132 -0.47 1.85 -16.21
CA ARG A 132 -1.51 2.63 -16.88
C ARG A 132 -2.07 1.86 -18.07
N ARG A 133 -2.99 0.95 -17.78
CA ARG A 133 -3.68 0.13 -18.78
C ARG A 133 -5.19 0.11 -18.52
N LEU A 134 -5.92 -0.45 -19.48
CA LEU A 134 -7.33 -0.78 -19.31
C LEU A 134 -7.48 -2.22 -18.80
N ASP A 135 -8.50 -2.46 -17.99
CA ASP A 135 -8.96 -3.79 -17.62
C ASP A 135 -9.73 -4.47 -18.77
N ALA A 136 -10.23 -5.70 -18.53
CA ALA A 136 -10.98 -6.45 -19.53
C ALA A 136 -12.32 -5.79 -19.94
N ALA A 137 -12.85 -4.89 -19.11
CA ALA A 137 -14.05 -4.11 -19.37
C ALA A 137 -13.75 -2.74 -20.01
N GLY A 138 -12.47 -2.44 -20.31
CA GLY A 138 -12.06 -1.17 -20.90
C GLY A 138 -11.97 -0.01 -19.91
N ARG A 139 -11.91 -0.27 -18.60
CA ARG A 139 -11.80 0.76 -17.55
C ARG A 139 -10.34 0.98 -17.15
N PRO A 140 -9.92 2.20 -16.78
CA PRO A 140 -8.57 2.44 -16.25
C PRO A 140 -8.26 1.58 -15.02
N CYS A 141 -7.09 0.95 -15.01
CA CYS A 141 -6.58 0.22 -13.85
C CYS A 141 -6.09 1.19 -12.77
N HIS A 142 -6.73 1.15 -11.59
CA HIS A 142 -6.33 1.90 -10.40
C HIS A 142 -5.48 1.04 -9.46
N TRP A 143 -4.59 1.66 -8.69
CA TRP A 143 -3.58 0.95 -7.90
C TRP A 143 -3.47 1.51 -6.49
N ILE A 144 -3.21 0.64 -5.52
CA ILE A 144 -2.72 0.99 -4.20
C ILE A 144 -1.19 0.88 -4.22
N LEU A 145 -0.48 1.88 -3.69
CA LEU A 145 0.96 1.80 -3.40
C LEU A 145 1.14 1.60 -1.90
N GLU A 146 1.91 0.59 -1.54
CA GLU A 146 2.17 0.16 -0.17
C GLU A 146 3.67 0.17 0.13
N ILE A 147 4.06 0.89 1.18
CA ILE A 147 5.44 0.94 1.67
C ILE A 147 5.55 0.13 2.95
N HIS A 148 6.45 -0.87 2.93
CA HIS A 148 6.80 -1.65 4.11
C HIS A 148 8.26 -1.41 4.46
N LEU A 149 8.52 -0.75 5.59
CA LEU A 149 9.86 -0.56 6.12
C LEU A 149 10.05 -1.43 7.37
N VAL A 150 11.21 -2.08 7.48
CA VAL A 150 11.53 -2.94 8.62
C VAL A 150 12.94 -2.70 9.14
N ASP A 151 13.11 -2.90 10.44
CA ASP A 151 14.40 -3.14 11.10
C ASP A 151 14.32 -4.50 11.79
N ARG A 152 14.96 -5.49 11.15
CA ARG A 152 14.96 -6.89 11.60
C ARG A 152 15.71 -7.09 12.91
N ALA A 153 16.76 -6.31 13.17
CA ALA A 153 17.56 -6.41 14.38
C ALA A 153 16.77 -5.95 15.60
N ARG A 154 15.96 -4.90 15.44
CA ARG A 154 15.07 -4.37 16.49
C ARG A 154 13.69 -5.02 16.51
N GLY A 155 13.35 -5.82 15.49
CA GLY A 155 12.04 -6.47 15.37
C GLY A 155 10.89 -5.48 15.17
N ILE A 156 11.16 -4.31 14.59
CA ILE A 156 10.16 -3.28 14.32
C ILE A 156 9.88 -3.19 12.82
N GLY A 157 8.64 -2.81 12.50
CA GLY A 157 8.20 -2.62 11.13
C GLY A 157 7.05 -1.65 11.06
N GLY A 158 6.86 -1.07 9.90
CA GLY A 158 5.81 -0.11 9.63
C GLY A 158 5.31 -0.22 8.19
N PHE A 159 4.14 0.34 8.02
CA PHE A 159 3.29 0.27 6.85
C PHE A 159 2.68 1.64 6.55
N PHE A 160 2.65 1.99 5.28
CA PHE A 160 1.93 3.13 4.76
C PHE A 160 1.38 2.77 3.39
N GLU A 161 0.08 2.91 3.21
CA GLU A 161 -0.56 2.67 1.93
C GLU A 161 -1.57 3.75 1.59
N GLN A 162 -1.76 3.95 0.29
CA GLN A 162 -2.76 4.85 -0.24
C GLN A 162 -2.90 4.61 -1.75
N LEU A 163 -4.07 4.97 -2.28
CA LEU A 163 -4.35 5.03 -3.71
C LEU A 163 -3.29 5.87 -4.47
N LEU A 164 -2.76 5.31 -5.56
CA LEU A 164 -2.07 6.05 -6.61
C LEU A 164 -3.11 6.67 -7.53
N ASP A 165 -3.22 7.99 -7.47
CA ASP A 165 -4.12 8.70 -8.35
C ASP A 165 -3.58 8.70 -9.79
N LEU A 166 -4.48 8.45 -10.74
CA LEU A 166 -4.13 8.47 -12.16
C LEU A 166 -4.20 9.87 -12.75
N SER A 167 -4.74 10.84 -12.01
CA SER A 167 -5.03 12.19 -12.47
C SER A 167 -3.77 13.01 -12.80
N ARG A 168 -3.81 13.63 -13.98
CA ARG A 168 -3.48 15.05 -14.14
C ARG A 168 -4.67 15.73 -14.80
#